data_AF-A0A7W0KBS8-F1
#
_entry.id   AF-A0A7W0KBS8-F1
#
_cell.length_a   1.000
_cell.length_b   1.000
_cell.length_c   1.000
_cell.angle_alpha   90.00
_cell.angle_beta   90.00
_cell.angle_gamma   90.00
#
_symmetry.space_group_name_H-M   'P 1'
#
loop_
_entity.id
_entity.type
_entity.pdbx_description
1 polymer ?
#
loop_
_entity_poly.entity_id
_entity_poly.type
_entity_poly.pdbx_seq_one_letter_code
_entity_poly.pdbx_strand_id
1 'polypeptide(L)'
;SLMFPVVARVLKPGGLCVPLIKPQFEAGRDEIGKGGVVRESRIHRSVLERTMRLAEDNGLGVLGLVASPLQGPAGNIEFLAHLKLGARSGDVPAFIDEAMSQAAPIGASE
;
A
#
# COMPACT_ATOMS: atom_id res chain seq x y z
N SER A 1 6.77 3.68 6.41
CA SER A 1 7.74 3.84 5.32
C SER A 1 8.53 5.16 5.37
N LEU A 2 9.87 5.10 5.38
CA LEU A 2 10.77 6.28 5.34
C LEU A 2 10.81 7.00 3.98
N MET A 3 10.11 6.49 2.96
CA MET A 3 10.24 6.97 1.58
C MET A 3 9.51 8.28 1.29
N PHE A 4 8.32 8.50 1.85
CA PHE A 4 7.45 9.61 1.44
C PHE A 4 8.03 11.02 1.68
N PRO A 5 8.73 11.30 2.79
CA PRO A 5 9.41 12.59 2.96
C PRO A 5 10.43 12.89 1.86
N VAL A 6 11.15 11.85 1.40
CA VAL A 6 12.14 12.00 0.32
C VAL A 6 11.44 12.16 -1.03
N VAL A 7 10.42 11.34 -1.30
CA VAL A 7 9.62 11.43 -2.54
C VAL A 7 9.01 12.82 -2.69
N ALA A 8 8.38 13.35 -1.64
CA ALA A 8 7.76 14.68 -1.66
C ALA A 8 8.77 15.81 -1.96
N ARG A 9 10.03 15.66 -1.51
CA ARG A 9 11.11 16.62 -1.79
C ARG A 9 11.63 16.61 -3.21
N VAL A 10 11.60 15.46 -3.89
CA VAL A 10 12.19 15.32 -5.24
C VAL A 10 11.17 15.45 -6.36
N LEU A 11 9.88 15.28 -6.06
CA LEU A 11 8.82 15.50 -7.02
C LEU A 11 8.69 16.98 -7.37
N LYS A 12 8.46 17.25 -8.66
CA LYS A 12 8.01 18.57 -9.11
C LYS A 12 6.61 18.87 -8.52
N PRO A 13 6.23 20.14 -8.35
CA PRO A 13 4.86 20.50 -7.96
C PRO A 13 3.81 19.78 -8.82
N GLY A 14 2.83 19.14 -8.18
CA GLY A 14 1.81 18.35 -8.87
C GLY A 14 2.27 17.00 -9.43
N GLY A 15 3.50 16.58 -9.14
CA GLY A 15 4.07 15.31 -9.58
C GLY A 15 3.33 14.09 -9.01
N LEU A 16 3.38 12.99 -9.76
CA LEU A 16 2.75 11.72 -9.43
C LEU A 16 3.77 10.71 -8.91
N CYS A 17 3.33 9.83 -8.02
CA CYS A 17 4.09 8.68 -7.53
C CYS A 17 3.17 7.46 -7.46
N VAL A 18 3.68 6.30 -7.88
CA VAL A 18 2.97 5.02 -7.78
C VAL A 18 3.83 4.03 -6.99
N PRO A 19 3.83 4.08 -5.64
CA PRO A 19 4.60 3.14 -4.84
C PRO A 19 3.96 1.75 -4.82
N LEU A 20 4.81 0.72 -4.83
CA LEU A 20 4.43 -0.66 -4.53
C LEU A 20 4.59 -0.92 -3.04
N ILE A 21 3.46 -1.17 -2.38
CA ILE A 21 3.35 -1.41 -0.95
C ILE A 21 3.44 -2.92 -0.71
N LYS A 22 4.40 -3.32 0.11
CA LYS A 22 4.73 -4.71 0.40
C LYS A 22 4.51 -4.97 1.89
N PRO A 23 3.34 -5.50 2.30
CA PRO A 23 3.01 -5.68 3.72
C PRO A 23 4.07 -6.41 4.53
N GLN A 24 4.76 -7.40 3.96
CA GLN A 24 5.83 -8.16 4.61
C GLN A 24 7.05 -7.32 5.03
N PHE A 25 7.20 -6.10 4.51
CA PHE A 25 8.27 -5.17 4.91
C PHE A 25 7.79 -4.02 5.80
N GLU A 26 6.47 -3.81 5.91
CA GLU A 26 5.88 -2.70 6.68
C GLU A 26 5.12 -3.19 7.92
N ALA A 27 4.78 -4.47 7.99
CA ALA A 27 4.20 -5.14 9.16
C ALA A 27 5.25 -5.32 10.27
N GLY A 28 4.79 -5.41 11.52
CA GLY A 28 5.63 -5.76 12.66
C GLY A 28 6.21 -7.17 12.54
N ARG A 29 7.34 -7.44 13.22
CA ARG A 29 7.98 -8.76 13.14
C ARG A 29 7.06 -9.91 13.56
N ASP A 30 6.22 -9.68 14.57
CA ASP A 30 5.30 -10.68 15.10
C ASP A 30 4.05 -10.87 14.21
N GLU A 31 3.86 -10.01 13.21
CA GLU A 31 2.76 -10.05 12.23
C GLU A 31 3.14 -10.84 10.96
N ILE A 32 4.39 -11.27 10.85
CA ILE A 32 4.91 -11.99 9.69
C ILE A 32 4.89 -13.50 9.98
N GLY A 33 4.07 -14.24 9.24
CA GLY A 33 3.96 -15.69 9.38
C GLY A 33 5.17 -16.46 8.85
N LYS A 34 5.10 -17.80 8.97
CA LYS A 34 6.12 -18.70 8.41
C LYS A 34 6.37 -18.39 6.93
N GLY A 35 7.65 -18.39 6.56
CA GLY A 35 8.09 -18.11 5.18
C GLY A 35 8.09 -16.63 4.79
N GLY A 36 7.91 -15.71 5.74
CA GLY A 36 7.94 -14.27 5.44
C GLY A 36 6.66 -13.78 4.77
N VAL A 37 5.53 -14.45 5.03
CA VAL A 37 4.25 -14.18 4.37
C VAL A 37 3.25 -13.57 5.34
N VAL A 38 2.65 -12.45 4.93
CA VAL A 38 1.51 -11.86 5.63
C VAL A 38 0.23 -12.45 5.03
N ARG A 39 -0.56 -13.11 5.87
CA ARG A 39 -1.79 -13.81 5.43
C ARG A 39 -3.07 -13.15 5.92
N GLU A 40 -3.00 -12.49 7.07
CA GLU A 40 -4.20 -11.95 7.70
C GLU A 40 -4.60 -10.61 7.06
N SER A 41 -5.80 -10.55 6.51
CA SER A 41 -6.34 -9.36 5.85
C SER A 41 -6.33 -8.11 6.73
N ARG A 42 -6.47 -8.27 8.06
CA ARG A 42 -6.39 -7.16 9.02
C ARG A 42 -5.01 -6.50 9.04
N ILE A 43 -3.95 -7.27 8.83
CA ILE A 43 -2.57 -6.76 8.80
C ILE A 43 -2.35 -5.98 7.50
N HIS A 44 -2.82 -6.49 6.36
CA HIS A 44 -2.81 -5.75 5.09
C HIS A 44 -3.51 -4.40 5.22
N ARG A 45 -4.74 -4.39 5.75
CA ARG A 45 -5.49 -3.15 6.00
C ARG A 45 -4.71 -2.20 6.90
N SER A 46 -4.20 -2.67 8.03
CA SER A 46 -3.40 -1.86 8.96
C SER A 46 -2.17 -1.24 8.28
N VAL A 47 -1.46 -2.00 7.44
CA VAL A 47 -0.34 -1.50 6.65
C VAL A 47 -0.80 -0.40 5.69
N LEU A 48 -1.87 -0.64 4.92
CA LEU A 48 -2.38 0.33 3.95
C LEU A 48 -2.81 1.63 4.63
N GLU A 49 -3.59 1.54 5.70
CA GLU A 49 -4.03 2.72 6.44
C GLU A 49 -2.86 3.53 7.01
N ARG A 50 -1.87 2.88 7.62
CA ARG A 50 -0.66 3.57 8.12
C ARG A 50 0.12 4.20 6.98
N THR A 51 0.25 3.49 5.85
CA THR A 51 1.01 3.98 4.69
C THR A 51 0.33 5.18 4.05
N MET A 52 -1.00 5.17 3.90
CA MET A 52 -1.75 6.29 3.35
C MET A 52 -1.70 7.50 4.26
N ARG A 53 -1.87 7.32 5.58
CA ARG A 53 -1.70 8.42 6.55
C ARG A 53 -0.31 9.05 6.44
N LEU A 54 0.76 8.25 6.36
CA LEU A 54 2.11 8.75 6.16
C LEU A 54 2.30 9.51 4.82
N ALA A 55 1.62 9.11 3.75
CA ALA A 55 1.66 9.83 2.48
C ALA A 55 0.99 11.21 2.62
N GLU A 56 -0.20 11.25 3.23
CA GLU A 56 -0.97 12.47 3.49
C GLU A 56 -0.20 13.46 4.37
N ASP A 57 0.43 12.97 5.44
CA ASP A 57 1.28 13.77 6.34
C ASP A 57 2.47 14.42 5.60
N ASN A 58 2.85 13.88 4.44
CA ASN A 58 3.92 14.41 3.59
C ASN A 58 3.39 15.16 2.35
N GLY A 59 2.11 15.54 2.34
CA GLY A 59 1.49 16.33 1.29
C GLY A 59 1.21 15.57 -0.01
N LEU A 60 1.25 14.23 0.03
CA LEU A 60 0.88 13.38 -1.09
C LEU A 60 -0.58 12.96 -0.94
N GLY A 61 -1.46 13.57 -1.74
CA GLY A 61 -2.86 13.18 -1.79
C GLY A 61 -3.05 11.81 -2.42
N VAL A 62 -3.89 10.99 -1.82
CA VAL A 62 -4.20 9.64 -2.27
C VAL A 62 -5.33 9.68 -3.31
N LEU A 63 -5.03 9.27 -4.53
CA LEU A 63 -5.95 9.30 -5.67
C LEU A 63 -6.57 7.93 -5.98
N GLY A 64 -6.05 6.86 -5.39
CA GLY A 64 -6.57 5.51 -5.57
C GLY A 64 -5.61 4.45 -5.02
N LEU A 65 -6.13 3.24 -4.81
CA LEU A 65 -5.37 2.03 -4.49
C LEU A 65 -5.90 0.86 -5.31
N VAL A 66 -5.00 -0.08 -5.65
CA VAL A 66 -5.36 -1.36 -6.27
C VAL A 66 -4.49 -2.47 -5.70
N ALA A 67 -4.98 -3.71 -5.74
CA ALA A 67 -4.12 -4.87 -5.54
C ALA A 67 -3.15 -5.00 -6.73
N SER A 68 -1.92 -5.40 -6.46
CA SER A 68 -0.98 -5.79 -7.50
C SER A 68 -1.50 -7.05 -8.19
N PRO A 69 -1.50 -7.12 -9.55
CA PRO A 69 -1.88 -8.33 -10.27
C PRO A 69 -0.87 -9.47 -10.06
N LEU A 70 0.33 -9.15 -9.61
CA LEU A 70 1.38 -10.10 -9.29
C LEU A 70 1.55 -10.21 -7.78
N GLN A 71 1.63 -11.44 -7.29
CA GLN A 71 2.06 -11.71 -5.93
C GLN A 71 3.59 -11.62 -5.82
N GLY A 72 4.08 -11.25 -4.64
CA GLY A 72 5.51 -11.31 -4.34
C GLY A 72 6.04 -12.76 -4.41
N PRO A 73 7.36 -12.98 -4.42
CA PRO A 73 7.96 -14.31 -4.64
C PRO A 73 7.48 -15.41 -3.68
N ALA A 74 7.13 -15.05 -2.44
CA ALA A 74 6.60 -15.97 -1.42
C ALA A 74 5.06 -16.03 -1.40
N GLY A 75 4.38 -15.45 -2.38
CA GLY A 75 2.93 -15.33 -2.46
C GLY A 75 2.34 -14.14 -1.70
N ASN A 76 3.15 -13.19 -1.23
CA ASN A 76 2.63 -12.00 -0.54
C ASN A 76 1.72 -11.19 -1.48
N ILE A 77 0.56 -10.79 -0.96
CA ILE A 77 -0.28 -9.80 -1.62
C ILE A 77 0.42 -8.45 -1.50
N GLU A 78 0.56 -7.75 -2.62
CA GLU A 78 1.17 -6.41 -2.70
C GLU A 78 0.14 -5.43 -3.28
N PHE A 79 0.32 -4.14 -3.03
CA PHE A 79 -0.65 -3.11 -3.42
C PHE A 79 0.04 -1.94 -4.13
N LEU A 80 -0.65 -1.28 -5.05
CA LEU A 80 -0.19 -0.04 -5.67
C LEU A 80 -1.05 1.11 -5.16
N ALA A 81 -0.42 2.22 -4.76
CA ALA A 81 -1.13 3.46 -4.49
C ALA A 81 -0.88 4.48 -5.60
N HIS A 82 -1.87 5.29 -5.94
CA HIS A 82 -1.72 6.41 -6.86
C HIS A 82 -1.68 7.70 -6.04
N LEU A 83 -0.53 8.37 -5.99
CA LEU A 83 -0.29 9.52 -5.14
C LEU A 83 0.06 10.76 -5.97
N LYS A 84 -0.34 11.94 -5.49
CA LYS A 84 0.00 13.23 -6.12
C LYS A 84 0.41 14.29 -5.10
N LEU A 85 1.55 14.93 -5.33
CA LEU A 85 2.04 16.02 -4.47
C LEU A 85 1.12 17.24 -4.56
N GLY A 86 0.63 17.70 -3.40
CA GLY A 86 -0.25 18.86 -3.26
C GLY A 86 -1.71 18.61 -3.63
N ALA A 87 -2.10 17.36 -3.91
CA ALA A 87 -3.50 17.01 -4.10
C ALA A 87 -4.20 16.76 -2.76
N ARG A 88 -5.52 16.95 -2.73
CA ARG A 88 -6.36 16.39 -1.66
C ARG A 88 -6.61 14.91 -1.95
N SER A 89 -6.63 14.09 -0.91
CA SER A 89 -7.03 12.70 -1.01
C SER A 89 -8.51 12.56 -1.38
N GLY A 90 -8.83 11.47 -2.06
CA GLY A 90 -10.21 10.99 -2.23
C GLY A 90 -10.71 10.25 -0.99
N ASP A 91 -11.65 9.32 -1.20
CA ASP A 91 -12.16 8.45 -0.14
C ASP A 91 -11.17 7.29 0.11
N VAL A 92 -10.16 7.55 0.95
CA VAL A 92 -9.11 6.58 1.27
C VAL A 92 -9.66 5.27 1.85
N PRO A 93 -10.62 5.28 2.80
CA PRO A 93 -11.29 4.05 3.24
C PRO A 93 -11.88 3.24 2.10
N ALA A 94 -12.63 3.87 1.18
CA ALA A 94 -13.21 3.18 0.04
C ALA A 94 -12.14 2.60 -0.90
N PHE A 95 -11.05 3.32 -1.16
CA PHE A 95 -9.93 2.81 -1.97
C PHE A 95 -9.25 1.59 -1.32
N ILE A 96 -9.11 1.58 0.01
CA ILE A 96 -8.57 0.43 0.73
C ILE A 96 -9.53 -0.76 0.61
N ASP A 97 -10.83 -0.55 0.80
CA ASP A 97 -11.83 -1.61 0.69
C ASP A 97 -11.84 -2.23 -0.71
N GLU A 98 -11.79 -1.40 -1.75
CA GLU A 98 -11.72 -1.82 -3.14
C GLU A 98 -10.43 -2.63 -3.41
N ALA A 99 -9.26 -2.11 -3.04
CA ALA A 99 -7.99 -2.81 -3.21
C ALA A 99 -7.95 -4.14 -2.45
N MET A 100 -8.52 -4.19 -1.25
CA MET A 100 -8.64 -5.42 -0.46
C MET A 100 -9.58 -6.44 -1.11
N SER A 101 -10.65 -6.00 -1.78
CA SER A 101 -11.57 -6.90 -2.50
C SER A 101 -10.96 -7.53 -3.75
N GLN A 102 -9.98 -6.86 -4.37
CA GLN A 102 -9.24 -7.35 -5.54
C GLN A 102 -8.15 -8.36 -5.16
N ALA A 103 -7.72 -8.36 -3.90
CA ALA A 103 -6.66 -9.23 -3.42
C ALA A 103 -7.14 -10.68 -3.31
N ALA A 104 -6.73 -11.52 -4.28
CA ALA A 104 -7.00 -12.95 -4.23
C ALA A 104 -6.26 -13.62 -3.05
N PRO A 105 -6.91 -14.53 -2.30
CA PRO A 105 -6.24 -15.32 -1.27
C PRO A 105 -5.05 -16.09 -1.83
N ILE A 106 -3.99 -16.20 -1.02
CA ILE A 106 -2.82 -17.01 -1.34
C ILE A 106 -3.28 -18.48 -1.46
N GLY A 107 -3.19 -19.04 -2.67
CA GLY A 107 -3.63 -20.42 -2.97
C GLY A 107 -4.99 -20.54 -3.68
N ALA A 108 -5.58 -19.44 -4.16
CA ALA A 108 -6.78 -19.46 -4.99
C ALA A 108 -6.52 -19.68 -6.51
N SER A 109 -5.28 -19.97 -6.89
CA SER A 109 -4.95 -20.48 -8.22
C SER A 109 -5.09 -22.00 -8.23
N GLU A 110 -5.90 -22.50 -9.17
CA GLU A 110 -6.10 -23.93 -9.50
C GLU A 110 -4.79 -24.74 -9.58
#